data_AF-A0A961NHH6-F1
#
_entry.id   AF-A0A961NHH6-F1
#
_cell.length_a   1.000
_cell.length_b   1.000
_cell.length_c   1.000
_cell.angle_alpha   90.00
_cell.angle_beta   90.00
_cell.angle_gamma   90.00
#
_symmetry.space_group_name_H-M   'P 1'
#
loop_
_entity.id
_entity.type
_entity.pdbx_description
1 polymer ?
#
loop_
_entity_poly.entity_id
_entity_poly.type
_entity_poly.pdbx_seq_one_letter_code
_entity_poly.pdbx_strand_id
1 'polypeptide(L)'
;MEQHRPKMKEFVDKLWANPVIQNVPLHKKENQILGFIRENQRNLQAAFEQPRFFPGLSWDDSLRLLLSELTDTILHAYDKRLVASLGTNLSPEINSFFSGEGGVALNLDSFRQWILALMRNKVMRDQYLPAVEAVHAKFFERYSREILERRKLIYIDIVRRDRLDMAPDSLGQYLGLVALLRPMSFFKFEKDPLQGQSLKDLEKNTRTFQSAFSEMQILLRDEIGNVPPTMLQHAFDSTRGVDENPDISGAARLVNILVNRASEYDPLQKQDRGAESPDKSWFSINRRTARYNGYDSRFLEELYLIAGEEGW
;
A
#
# COMPACT_ATOMS: atom_id res chain seq x y z
N MET A 1 26.67 8.02 18.38
CA MET A 1 25.83 7.91 17.17
C MET A 1 25.30 9.28 16.71
N GLU A 2 24.68 10.08 17.58
CA GLU A 2 24.05 11.35 17.18
C GLU A 2 24.98 12.34 16.46
N GLN A 3 26.23 12.47 16.92
CA GLN A 3 27.25 13.32 16.27
C GLN A 3 27.55 12.96 14.81
N HIS A 4 27.26 11.72 14.39
CA HIS A 4 27.51 11.23 13.02
C HIS A 4 26.27 11.36 12.12
N ARG A 5 25.11 11.66 12.69
CA ARG A 5 23.82 11.76 11.98
C ARG A 5 23.87 12.74 10.80
N PRO A 6 24.40 13.98 10.93
CA PRO A 6 24.44 14.93 9.82
C PRO A 6 25.27 14.44 8.63
N LYS A 7 26.38 13.77 8.89
CA LYS A 7 27.26 13.24 7.86
C LYS A 7 26.65 12.02 7.16
N MET A 8 25.97 11.15 7.91
CA MET A 8 25.23 10.04 7.33
C MET A 8 24.06 10.55 6.47
N LYS A 9 23.36 11.58 6.95
CA LYS A 9 22.30 12.24 6.19
C LYS A 9 22.81 12.78 4.86
N GLU A 10 23.95 13.48 4.86
CA GLU A 10 24.56 13.98 3.62
C GLU A 10 24.89 12.83 2.64
N PHE A 11 25.37 11.70 3.15
CA PHE A 11 25.62 10.51 2.34
C PHE A 11 24.33 9.94 1.73
N VAL A 12 23.27 9.80 2.54
CA VAL A 12 21.95 9.33 2.06
C VAL A 12 21.35 10.30 1.05
N ASP A 13 21.44 11.61 1.29
CA ASP A 13 20.93 12.64 0.38
C ASP A 13 21.66 12.57 -0.98
N LYS A 14 22.97 12.29 -0.99
CA LYS A 14 23.74 12.04 -2.23
C LYS A 14 23.32 10.76 -2.95
N LEU A 15 23.07 9.66 -2.21
CA LEU A 15 22.54 8.43 -2.80
C LEU A 15 21.14 8.67 -3.41
N TRP A 16 20.29 9.38 -2.69
CA TRP A 16 18.94 9.72 -3.12
C TRP A 16 18.91 10.62 -4.36
N ALA A 17 19.89 11.52 -4.47
CA ALA A 17 20.07 12.42 -5.60
C ALA A 17 20.81 11.79 -6.80
N ASN A 18 21.25 10.53 -6.69
CA ASN A 18 21.91 9.85 -7.80
C ASN A 18 20.96 9.74 -9.02
N PRO A 19 21.37 10.13 -10.24
CA PRO A 19 20.51 10.07 -11.44
C PRO A 19 19.86 8.70 -11.70
N VAL A 20 20.56 7.61 -11.36
CA VAL A 20 20.06 6.24 -11.49
C VAL A 20 18.88 5.98 -10.54
N ILE A 21 18.88 6.60 -9.35
CA ILE A 21 17.81 6.48 -8.35
C ILE A 21 16.71 7.53 -8.59
N GLN A 22 17.07 8.73 -9.06
CA GLN A 22 16.12 9.81 -9.25
C GLN A 22 15.00 9.46 -10.23
N ASN A 23 15.34 8.75 -11.30
CA ASN A 23 14.43 8.33 -12.37
C ASN A 23 13.63 7.06 -12.04
N VAL A 24 13.72 6.54 -10.81
CA VAL A 24 12.96 5.37 -10.39
C VAL A 24 11.73 5.82 -9.58
N PRO A 25 10.57 5.17 -9.76
CA PRO A 25 9.38 5.44 -8.94
C PRO A 25 9.68 5.37 -7.44
N LEU A 26 9.05 6.25 -6.67
CA LEU A 26 9.36 6.44 -5.25
C LEU A 26 9.29 5.12 -4.45
N HIS A 27 8.32 4.25 -4.75
CA HIS A 27 8.15 2.96 -4.08
C HIS A 27 9.24 1.93 -4.40
N LYS A 28 10.00 2.11 -5.49
CA LYS A 28 11.11 1.24 -5.88
C LYS A 28 12.48 1.77 -5.40
N LYS A 29 12.59 3.06 -5.05
CA LYS A 29 13.86 3.70 -4.67
C LYS A 29 14.54 3.02 -3.49
N GLU A 30 13.79 2.67 -2.45
CA GLU A 30 14.35 2.01 -1.27
C GLU A 30 15.03 0.69 -1.64
N ASN A 31 14.32 -0.20 -2.32
CA ASN A 31 14.85 -1.51 -2.68
C ASN A 31 16.07 -1.40 -3.62
N GLN A 32 16.10 -0.39 -4.48
CA GLN A 32 17.27 -0.12 -5.33
C GLN A 32 18.48 0.37 -4.52
N ILE A 33 18.27 1.26 -3.53
CA ILE A 33 19.33 1.72 -2.62
C ILE A 33 19.82 0.54 -1.76
N LEU A 34 18.92 -0.29 -1.24
CA LEU A 34 19.28 -1.49 -0.48
C LEU A 34 20.05 -2.51 -1.34
N GLY A 35 19.67 -2.67 -2.61
CA GLY A 35 20.42 -3.46 -3.59
C GLY A 35 21.83 -2.94 -3.78
N PHE A 36 21.98 -1.62 -4.02
CA PHE A 36 23.28 -0.96 -4.14
C PHE A 36 24.16 -1.19 -2.90
N ILE A 37 23.61 -1.02 -1.69
CA ILE A 37 24.35 -1.23 -0.43
C ILE A 37 24.84 -2.67 -0.32
N ARG A 38 23.98 -3.64 -0.67
CA ARG A 38 24.32 -5.07 -0.63
C ARG A 38 25.43 -5.42 -1.62
N GLU A 39 25.33 -4.93 -2.85
CA GLU A 39 26.32 -5.16 -3.91
C GLU A 39 27.68 -4.52 -3.58
N ASN A 40 27.66 -3.38 -2.89
CA ASN A 40 28.86 -2.59 -2.58
C ASN A 40 29.31 -2.73 -1.12
N GLN A 41 28.80 -3.71 -0.37
CA GLN A 41 29.03 -3.83 1.08
C GLN A 41 30.50 -3.77 1.46
N ARG A 42 31.37 -4.55 0.77
CA ARG A 42 32.81 -4.59 1.09
C ARG A 42 33.49 -3.22 0.95
N ASN A 43 33.13 -2.49 -0.11
CA ASN A 43 33.68 -1.16 -0.38
C ASN A 43 33.15 -0.13 0.61
N LEU A 44 31.85 -0.18 0.93
CA LEU A 44 31.22 0.70 1.92
C LEU A 44 31.78 0.46 3.32
N GLN A 45 31.97 -0.80 3.70
CA GLN A 45 32.56 -1.18 4.98
C GLN A 45 33.99 -0.63 5.11
N ALA A 46 34.84 -0.89 4.10
CA ALA A 46 36.21 -0.38 4.10
C ALA A 46 36.28 1.15 4.13
N ALA A 47 35.29 1.85 3.55
CA ALA A 47 35.21 3.31 3.62
C ALA A 47 34.73 3.82 4.98
N PHE A 48 33.70 3.18 5.56
CA PHE A 48 33.06 3.63 6.80
C PHE A 48 33.91 3.36 8.04
N GLU A 49 34.68 2.27 8.06
CA GLU A 49 35.62 1.93 9.14
C GLU A 49 36.84 2.86 9.20
N GLN A 50 37.10 3.65 8.15
CA GLN A 50 38.19 4.62 8.19
C GLN A 50 37.87 5.73 9.21
N PRO A 51 38.80 6.07 10.13
CA PRO A 51 38.58 7.07 11.17
C PRO A 51 38.13 8.45 10.64
N ARG A 52 38.44 8.77 9.38
CA ARG A 52 38.01 10.01 8.72
C ARG A 52 36.52 10.06 8.38
N PHE A 53 35.86 8.92 8.24
CA PHE A 53 34.45 8.83 7.86
C PHE A 53 33.56 8.81 9.11
N PHE A 54 33.60 7.73 9.88
CA PHE A 54 32.81 7.56 11.10
C PHE A 54 33.67 7.07 12.26
N PRO A 55 34.44 7.97 12.91
CA PRO A 55 35.39 7.56 13.94
C PRO A 55 34.67 6.90 15.13
N GLY A 56 35.11 5.69 15.48
CA GLY A 56 34.61 4.94 16.63
C GLY A 56 33.27 4.24 16.41
N LEU A 57 32.69 4.24 15.20
CA LEU A 57 31.54 3.41 14.87
C LEU A 57 31.99 2.10 14.24
N SER A 58 31.34 1.00 14.65
CA SER A 58 31.45 -0.26 13.93
C SER A 58 30.72 -0.18 12.58
N TRP A 59 30.98 -1.15 11.70
CA TRP A 59 30.20 -1.30 10.48
C TRP A 59 28.70 -1.45 10.78
N ASP A 60 28.34 -2.26 11.78
CA ASP A 60 26.94 -2.50 12.13
C ASP A 60 26.23 -1.23 12.64
N ASP A 61 26.91 -0.43 13.45
CA ASP A 61 26.36 0.86 13.92
C ASP A 61 26.21 1.85 12.78
N SER A 62 27.19 1.88 11.86
CA SER A 62 27.13 2.73 10.67
C SER A 62 26.00 2.31 9.74
N LEU A 63 25.78 1.01 9.57
CA LEU A 63 24.69 0.46 8.77
C LEU A 63 23.33 0.76 9.40
N ARG A 64 23.19 0.61 10.72
CA ARG A 64 21.95 1.00 11.45
C ARG A 64 21.64 2.48 11.28
N LEU A 65 22.66 3.34 11.41
CA LEU A 65 22.49 4.78 11.20
C LEU A 65 22.09 5.09 9.75
N LEU A 66 22.73 4.45 8.76
CA LEU A 66 22.39 4.59 7.35
C LEU A 66 20.94 4.20 7.09
N LEU A 67 20.50 3.03 7.55
CA LEU A 67 19.13 2.54 7.35
C LEU A 67 18.09 3.42 8.05
N SER A 68 18.44 3.98 9.21
CA SER A 68 17.60 4.95 9.93
C SER A 68 17.42 6.24 9.12
N GLU A 69 18.52 6.84 8.63
CA GLU A 69 18.46 8.05 7.79
C GLU A 69 17.75 7.79 6.46
N LEU A 70 17.97 6.64 5.83
CA LEU A 70 17.26 6.24 4.62
C LEU A 70 15.75 6.15 4.87
N THR A 71 15.35 5.56 6.00
CA THR A 71 13.94 5.48 6.40
C THR A 71 13.36 6.87 6.59
N ASP A 72 14.04 7.76 7.34
CA ASP A 72 13.58 9.14 7.54
C ASP A 72 13.41 9.89 6.20
N THR A 73 14.34 9.72 5.25
CA THR A 73 14.25 10.31 3.91
C THR A 73 13.06 9.77 3.10
N ILE A 74 12.80 8.46 3.14
CA ILE A 74 11.66 7.85 2.45
C ILE A 74 10.35 8.34 3.05
N LEU A 75 10.23 8.33 4.38
CA LEU A 75 9.02 8.79 5.07
C LEU A 75 8.74 10.26 4.76
N HIS A 76 9.76 11.11 4.74
CA HIS A 76 9.61 12.52 4.36
C HIS A 76 9.12 12.68 2.90
N ALA A 77 9.60 11.85 1.97
CA ALA A 77 9.16 11.87 0.58
C ALA A 77 7.71 11.41 0.42
N TYR A 78 7.25 10.44 1.22
CA TYR A 78 5.88 9.94 1.21
C TYR A 78 4.89 10.83 1.95
N ASP A 79 5.36 11.62 2.91
CA ASP A 79 4.51 12.45 3.75
C ASP A 79 3.54 13.33 2.93
N LYS A 80 4.06 14.02 1.92
CA LYS A 80 3.25 14.84 0.99
C LYS A 80 2.25 14.01 0.19
N ARG A 81 2.62 12.79 -0.23
CA ARG A 81 1.73 11.88 -0.96
C ARG A 81 0.62 11.35 -0.07
N LEU A 82 0.92 11.05 1.20
CA LEU A 82 -0.06 10.64 2.20
C LEU A 82 -1.07 11.74 2.49
N VAL A 83 -0.62 12.98 2.71
CA VAL A 83 -1.51 14.14 2.89
C VAL A 83 -2.47 14.26 1.70
N ALA A 84 -1.96 14.20 0.47
CA ALA A 84 -2.79 14.27 -0.72
C ALA A 84 -3.78 13.09 -0.79
N SER A 85 -3.32 11.86 -0.55
CA SER A 85 -4.12 10.64 -0.65
C SER A 85 -5.23 10.57 0.41
N LEU A 86 -4.96 11.01 1.63
CA LEU A 86 -5.95 11.05 2.71
C LEU A 86 -6.96 12.18 2.50
N GLY A 87 -6.50 13.34 2.05
CA GLY A 87 -7.35 14.51 1.80
C GLY A 87 -8.37 14.31 0.68
N THR A 88 -8.06 13.46 -0.32
CA THR A 88 -8.98 13.20 -1.44
C THR A 88 -10.02 12.11 -1.15
N ASN A 89 -9.77 11.25 -0.17
CA ASN A 89 -10.52 9.99 -0.02
C ASN A 89 -11.63 10.01 1.03
N LEU A 90 -11.79 11.10 1.79
CA LEU A 90 -12.87 11.23 2.76
C LEU A 90 -13.91 12.24 2.26
N SER A 91 -14.96 11.75 1.59
CA SER A 91 -16.10 12.59 1.19
C SER A 91 -17.26 12.51 2.18
N PRO A 92 -18.10 13.56 2.25
CA PRO A 92 -19.34 13.53 3.02
C PRO A 92 -20.29 12.39 2.61
N GLU A 93 -20.26 11.99 1.32
CA GLU A 93 -21.08 10.88 0.81
C GLU A 93 -20.67 9.55 1.46
N ILE A 94 -19.38 9.24 1.55
CA ILE A 94 -18.89 8.03 2.23
C ILE A 94 -19.32 8.03 3.70
N ASN A 95 -19.17 9.17 4.40
CA ASN A 95 -19.59 9.26 5.81
C ASN A 95 -21.11 9.02 5.96
N SER A 96 -21.92 9.61 5.09
CA SER A 96 -23.38 9.43 5.09
C SER A 96 -23.77 7.97 4.80
N PHE A 97 -23.08 7.33 3.86
CA PHE A 97 -23.34 5.96 3.45
C PHE A 97 -23.19 4.97 4.63
N PHE A 98 -22.17 5.18 5.46
CA PHE A 98 -21.90 4.34 6.63
C PHE A 98 -22.54 4.83 7.93
N SER A 99 -23.51 5.75 7.88
CA SER A 99 -24.16 6.29 9.10
C SER A 99 -24.76 5.21 10.01
N GLY A 100 -25.28 4.11 9.44
CA GLY A 100 -25.77 2.94 10.18
C GLY A 100 -24.69 2.15 10.94
N GLU A 101 -23.41 2.32 10.56
CA GLU A 101 -22.23 1.74 11.23
C GLU A 101 -21.49 2.77 12.11
N GLY A 102 -22.14 3.89 12.42
CA GLY A 102 -21.55 5.00 13.18
C GLY A 102 -20.82 6.04 12.32
N GLY A 103 -20.90 5.93 10.99
CA GLY A 103 -20.25 6.84 10.05
C GLY A 103 -18.74 6.63 9.95
N VAL A 104 -18.12 7.39 9.04
CA VAL A 104 -16.66 7.47 8.91
C VAL A 104 -16.19 8.76 9.57
N ALA A 105 -15.58 8.64 10.74
CA ALA A 105 -15.12 9.78 11.53
C ALA A 105 -13.62 9.67 11.80
N LEU A 106 -12.82 9.83 10.74
CA LEU A 106 -11.36 9.73 10.80
C LEU A 106 -10.73 11.08 11.15
N ASN A 107 -9.78 11.06 12.08
CA ASN A 107 -8.82 12.15 12.25
C ASN A 107 -7.68 11.95 11.24
N LEU A 108 -7.71 12.70 10.14
CA LEU A 108 -6.75 12.54 9.04
C LEU A 108 -5.30 12.78 9.45
N ASP A 109 -5.05 13.72 10.38
CA ASP A 109 -3.70 13.98 10.87
C ASP A 109 -3.21 12.84 11.76
N SER A 110 -4.06 12.32 12.66
CA SER A 110 -3.72 11.12 13.44
C SER A 110 -3.49 9.92 12.53
N PHE A 111 -4.34 9.72 11.51
CA PHE A 111 -4.19 8.62 10.57
C PHE A 111 -2.87 8.70 9.78
N ARG A 112 -2.54 9.89 9.29
CA ARG A 112 -1.24 10.17 8.64
C ARG A 112 -0.08 9.84 9.57
N GLN A 113 -0.10 10.37 10.79
CA GLN A 113 0.99 10.16 11.76
C GLN A 113 1.15 8.68 12.11
N TRP A 114 0.03 7.97 12.26
CA TRP A 114 0.02 6.55 12.56
C TRP A 114 0.57 5.72 11.40
N ILE A 115 0.17 5.99 10.15
CA ILE A 115 0.76 5.34 8.96
C ILE A 115 2.28 5.59 8.92
N LEU A 116 2.75 6.83 9.11
CA LEU A 116 4.18 7.15 9.10
C LEU A 116 4.95 6.42 10.21
N ALA A 117 4.37 6.30 11.40
CA ALA A 117 4.94 5.54 12.50
C ALA A 117 5.09 4.06 12.14
N LEU A 118 4.05 3.45 11.57
CA LEU A 118 4.08 2.06 11.13
C LEU A 118 5.09 1.84 9.99
N MET A 119 5.16 2.76 9.03
CA MET A 119 6.10 2.71 7.92
C MET A 119 7.56 2.85 8.36
N ARG A 120 7.89 3.11 9.64
CA ARG A 120 9.28 2.93 10.13
C ARG A 120 9.70 1.46 10.07
N ASN A 121 8.78 0.53 10.28
CA ASN A 121 9.01 -0.89 10.08
C ASN A 121 9.02 -1.23 8.58
N LYS A 122 10.06 -1.91 8.09
CA LYS A 122 10.19 -2.24 6.66
C LYS A 122 9.04 -3.13 6.15
N VAL A 123 8.58 -4.10 6.94
CA VAL A 123 7.46 -4.98 6.53
C VAL A 123 6.22 -4.15 6.28
N MET A 124 5.86 -3.26 7.21
CA MET A 124 4.72 -2.36 7.05
C MET A 124 4.92 -1.38 5.90
N ARG A 125 6.13 -0.84 5.75
CA ARG A 125 6.47 0.06 4.65
C ARG A 125 6.25 -0.61 3.30
N ASP A 126 6.76 -1.83 3.10
CA ASP A 126 6.59 -2.59 1.86
C ASP A 126 5.11 -2.84 1.52
N GLN A 127 4.23 -2.95 2.53
CA GLN A 127 2.77 -3.05 2.31
C GLN A 127 2.13 -1.68 2.02
N TYR A 128 2.60 -0.61 2.66
CA TYR A 128 2.05 0.73 2.52
C TYR A 128 2.42 1.40 1.19
N LEU A 129 3.65 1.21 0.67
CA LEU A 129 4.08 1.94 -0.54
C LEU A 129 3.12 1.67 -1.71
N PRO A 130 2.80 0.42 -2.08
CA PRO A 130 1.87 0.16 -3.18
C PRO A 130 0.47 0.72 -2.96
N ALA A 131 -0.03 0.69 -1.72
CA ALA A 131 -1.35 1.21 -1.38
C ALA A 131 -1.43 2.74 -1.59
N VAL A 132 -0.41 3.45 -1.10
CA VAL A 132 -0.30 4.91 -1.30
C VAL A 132 -0.15 5.25 -2.77
N GLU A 133 0.66 4.49 -3.51
CA GLU A 133 0.83 4.72 -4.95
C GLU A 133 -0.46 4.47 -5.74
N ALA A 134 -1.25 3.44 -5.38
CA ALA A 134 -2.52 3.15 -6.03
C ALA A 134 -3.50 4.32 -5.90
N VAL A 135 -3.58 4.92 -4.71
CA VAL A 135 -4.39 6.12 -4.46
C VAL A 135 -3.80 7.34 -5.17
N HIS A 136 -2.51 7.60 -5.00
CA HIS A 136 -1.86 8.77 -5.56
C HIS A 136 -1.93 8.83 -7.09
N ALA A 137 -1.78 7.68 -7.75
CA ALA A 137 -1.90 7.53 -9.19
C ALA A 137 -3.36 7.38 -9.67
N LYS A 138 -4.34 7.53 -8.78
CA LYS A 138 -5.78 7.52 -9.06
C LYS A 138 -6.28 6.25 -9.74
N PHE A 139 -5.71 5.09 -9.39
CA PHE A 139 -6.17 3.82 -9.97
C PHE A 139 -7.63 3.57 -9.64
N PHE A 140 -8.05 3.87 -8.42
CA PHE A 140 -9.42 3.57 -7.98
C PHE A 140 -10.44 4.42 -8.73
N GLU A 141 -10.25 5.73 -8.80
CA GLU A 141 -11.14 6.67 -9.48
C GLU A 141 -11.24 6.36 -10.97
N ARG A 142 -10.09 6.12 -11.61
CA ARG A 142 -10.00 5.80 -13.03
C ARG A 142 -10.77 4.53 -13.38
N TYR A 143 -10.55 3.44 -12.65
CA TYR A 143 -11.24 2.18 -12.94
C TYR A 143 -12.70 2.16 -12.45
N SER A 144 -13.04 2.85 -11.36
CA SER A 144 -14.41 2.86 -10.81
C SER A 144 -15.41 3.47 -11.78
N ARG A 145 -15.01 4.53 -12.49
CA ARG A 145 -15.84 5.15 -13.54
C ARG A 145 -16.22 4.14 -14.62
N GLU A 146 -15.23 3.48 -15.21
CA GLU A 146 -15.46 2.53 -16.31
C GLU A 146 -16.22 1.29 -15.86
N ILE A 147 -15.96 0.81 -14.64
CA ILE A 147 -16.70 -0.30 -14.04
C ILE A 147 -18.19 0.04 -13.91
N LEU A 148 -18.51 1.21 -13.36
CA LEU A 148 -19.90 1.63 -13.14
C LEU A 148 -20.64 1.94 -14.45
N GLU A 149 -19.94 2.43 -15.48
CA GLU A 149 -20.49 2.65 -16.81
C GLU A 149 -20.81 1.33 -17.52
N ARG A 150 -19.87 0.38 -17.52
CA ARG A 150 -20.03 -0.90 -18.24
C ARG A 150 -21.06 -1.83 -17.61
N ARG A 151 -21.29 -1.73 -16.30
CA ARG A 151 -22.27 -2.54 -15.53
C ARG A 151 -22.12 -4.07 -15.70
N LYS A 152 -20.88 -4.54 -15.82
CA LYS A 152 -20.54 -5.97 -15.99
C LYS A 152 -20.27 -6.64 -14.64
N LEU A 153 -19.37 -7.63 -14.60
CA LEU A 153 -19.14 -8.51 -13.45
C LEU A 153 -18.70 -7.71 -12.23
N ILE A 154 -17.70 -6.83 -12.38
CA ILE A 154 -17.17 -6.07 -11.24
C ILE A 154 -18.25 -5.15 -10.65
N TYR A 155 -19.07 -4.52 -11.50
CA TYR A 155 -20.22 -3.73 -11.07
C TYR A 155 -21.23 -4.57 -10.28
N ILE A 156 -21.57 -5.77 -10.76
CA ILE A 156 -22.52 -6.64 -10.06
C ILE A 156 -21.99 -7.01 -8.68
N ASP A 157 -20.71 -7.41 -8.58
CA ASP A 157 -20.11 -7.77 -7.30
C ASP A 157 -20.05 -6.57 -6.34
N ILE A 158 -19.66 -5.38 -6.80
CA ILE A 158 -19.55 -4.21 -5.94
C ILE A 158 -20.92 -3.62 -5.57
N VAL A 159 -21.77 -3.33 -6.56
CA VAL A 159 -23.02 -2.59 -6.35
C VAL A 159 -24.15 -3.49 -5.88
N ARG A 160 -24.25 -4.73 -6.40
CA ARG A 160 -25.37 -5.63 -6.06
C ARG A 160 -25.05 -6.53 -4.89
N ARG A 161 -23.87 -7.15 -4.88
CA ARG A 161 -23.49 -8.08 -3.82
C ARG A 161 -22.98 -7.35 -2.58
N ASP A 162 -21.99 -6.47 -2.74
CA ASP A 162 -21.42 -5.72 -1.60
C ASP A 162 -22.31 -4.52 -1.20
N ARG A 163 -23.34 -4.21 -2.01
CA ARG A 163 -24.31 -3.11 -1.81
C ARG A 163 -23.68 -1.71 -1.80
N LEU A 164 -22.52 -1.54 -2.44
CA LEU A 164 -21.82 -0.26 -2.54
C LEU A 164 -22.37 0.59 -3.71
N ASP A 165 -23.63 1.02 -3.59
CA ASP A 165 -24.29 1.93 -4.55
C ASP A 165 -23.90 3.39 -4.27
N MET A 166 -22.68 3.74 -4.70
CA MET A 166 -22.12 5.10 -4.60
C MET A 166 -21.85 5.66 -5.99
N ALA A 167 -21.75 6.99 -6.09
CA ALA A 167 -21.26 7.64 -7.30
C ALA A 167 -19.81 7.19 -7.63
N PRO A 168 -19.36 7.27 -8.90
CA PRO A 168 -18.02 6.83 -9.31
C PRO A 168 -16.87 7.41 -8.48
N ASP A 169 -16.91 8.72 -8.21
CA ASP A 169 -15.86 9.38 -7.44
C ASP A 169 -15.85 8.89 -5.99
N SER A 170 -17.03 8.75 -5.36
CA SER A 170 -17.18 8.26 -3.99
C SER A 170 -16.81 6.78 -3.85
N LEU A 171 -17.09 5.95 -4.87
CA LEU A 171 -16.61 4.58 -4.92
C LEU A 171 -15.07 4.53 -5.02
N GLY A 172 -14.47 5.36 -5.89
CA GLY A 172 -13.01 5.44 -6.01
C GLY A 172 -12.34 5.86 -4.69
N GLN A 173 -12.89 6.87 -4.03
CA GLN A 173 -12.45 7.34 -2.71
C GLN A 173 -12.60 6.25 -1.64
N TYR A 174 -13.74 5.54 -1.63
CA TYR A 174 -13.99 4.43 -0.73
C TYR A 174 -12.96 3.31 -0.90
N LEU A 175 -12.72 2.86 -2.14
CA LEU A 175 -11.72 1.83 -2.44
C LEU A 175 -10.30 2.31 -2.08
N GLY A 176 -10.02 3.61 -2.24
CA GLY A 176 -8.79 4.24 -1.80
C GLY A 176 -8.59 4.18 -0.27
N LEU A 177 -9.62 4.45 0.53
CA LEU A 177 -9.57 4.27 1.99
C LEU A 177 -9.35 2.80 2.37
N VAL A 178 -10.07 1.88 1.73
CA VAL A 178 -9.90 0.43 1.92
C VAL A 178 -8.46 0.02 1.62
N ALA A 179 -7.85 0.54 0.55
CA ALA A 179 -6.46 0.29 0.20
C ALA A 179 -5.47 0.81 1.26
N LEU A 180 -5.70 2.00 1.83
CA LEU A 180 -4.85 2.57 2.90
C LEU A 180 -4.99 1.83 4.23
N LEU A 181 -6.12 1.17 4.47
CA LEU A 181 -6.36 0.32 5.64
C LEU A 181 -5.81 -1.11 5.45
N ARG A 182 -5.67 -1.59 4.21
CA ARG A 182 -5.23 -2.96 3.88
C ARG A 182 -3.95 -3.40 4.62
N PRO A 183 -2.88 -2.58 4.73
CA PRO A 183 -1.66 -3.00 5.43
C PRO A 183 -1.86 -3.37 6.89
N MET A 184 -2.97 -2.95 7.52
CA MET A 184 -3.30 -3.30 8.90
C MET A 184 -3.51 -4.80 9.13
N SER A 185 -3.73 -5.60 8.07
CA SER A 185 -3.69 -7.05 8.20
C SER A 185 -2.35 -7.60 8.69
N PHE A 186 -1.25 -6.87 8.44
CA PHE A 186 0.12 -7.25 8.78
C PHE A 186 0.60 -6.64 10.09
N PHE A 187 -0.21 -5.78 10.73
CA PHE A 187 0.10 -5.22 12.04
C PHE A 187 0.19 -6.34 13.07
N LYS A 188 1.26 -6.34 13.88
CA LYS A 188 1.48 -7.32 14.94
C LYS A 188 1.04 -6.74 16.28
N PHE A 189 0.14 -7.44 16.96
CA PHE A 189 -0.33 -7.00 18.28
C PHE A 189 0.79 -7.08 19.32
N GLU A 190 0.81 -6.13 20.24
CA GLU A 190 1.84 -6.03 21.29
C GLU A 190 1.44 -6.72 22.61
N LYS A 191 0.14 -7.02 22.77
CA LYS A 191 -0.45 -7.51 24.03
C LYS A 191 -0.94 -8.95 23.91
N ASP A 192 -0.86 -9.69 25.01
CA ASP A 192 -1.44 -11.02 25.14
C ASP A 192 -2.98 -10.97 25.02
N PRO A 193 -3.63 -11.96 24.38
CA PRO A 193 -3.08 -13.25 23.91
C PRO A 193 -2.56 -13.23 22.45
N LEU A 194 -2.61 -12.08 21.77
CA LEU A 194 -2.29 -11.96 20.34
C LEU A 194 -0.84 -11.53 20.08
N GLN A 195 0.00 -11.50 21.11
CA GLN A 195 1.34 -10.92 21.05
C GLN A 195 2.15 -11.51 19.88
N GLY A 196 2.68 -10.62 19.03
CA GLY A 196 3.52 -10.96 17.88
C GLY A 196 2.78 -11.55 16.67
N GLN A 197 1.47 -11.79 16.78
CA GLN A 197 0.64 -12.30 15.69
C GLN A 197 -0.03 -11.14 14.97
N SER A 198 -0.27 -11.31 13.67
CA SER A 198 -1.06 -10.39 12.85
C SER A 198 -2.40 -11.00 12.48
N LEU A 199 -3.33 -10.18 11.99
CA LEU A 199 -4.59 -10.69 11.44
C LEU A 199 -4.38 -11.66 10.28
N LYS A 200 -3.31 -11.44 9.49
CA LYS A 200 -2.92 -12.34 8.41
C LYS A 200 -2.50 -13.72 8.95
N ASP A 201 -1.76 -13.77 10.04
CA ASP A 201 -1.33 -15.03 10.67
C ASP A 201 -2.52 -15.84 11.22
N LEU A 202 -3.59 -15.13 11.59
CA LEU A 202 -4.79 -15.68 12.23
C LEU A 202 -5.88 -16.12 11.25
N GLU A 203 -5.70 -15.94 9.95
CA GLU A 203 -6.78 -16.11 8.95
C GLU A 203 -7.43 -17.50 8.96
N LYS A 204 -6.67 -18.54 9.35
CA LYS A 204 -7.15 -19.93 9.41
C LYS A 204 -7.92 -20.27 10.68
N ASN A 205 -7.87 -19.44 11.72
CA ASN A 205 -8.59 -19.65 12.97
C ASN A 205 -9.68 -18.59 13.14
N THR A 206 -10.90 -18.92 12.69
CA THR A 206 -12.04 -17.99 12.66
C THR A 206 -12.30 -17.33 14.01
N ARG A 207 -12.25 -18.08 15.12
CA ARG A 207 -12.56 -17.52 16.45
C ARG A 207 -11.50 -16.52 16.89
N THR A 208 -10.22 -16.87 16.76
CA THR A 208 -9.13 -15.97 17.13
C THR A 208 -9.05 -14.78 16.18
N PHE A 209 -9.32 -14.99 14.89
CA PHE A 209 -9.43 -13.91 13.90
C PHE A 209 -10.51 -12.90 14.28
N GLN A 210 -11.72 -13.33 14.64
CA GLN A 210 -12.80 -12.40 15.03
C GLN A 210 -12.48 -11.62 16.31
N SER A 211 -11.79 -12.25 17.27
CA SER A 211 -11.29 -11.56 18.47
C SER A 211 -10.27 -10.49 18.09
N ALA A 212 -9.27 -10.85 17.30
CA ALA A 212 -8.23 -9.95 16.83
C ALA A 212 -8.79 -8.81 15.95
N PHE A 213 -9.78 -9.10 15.11
CA PHE A 213 -10.47 -8.12 14.28
C PHE A 213 -11.18 -7.08 15.15
N SER A 214 -11.87 -7.52 16.20
CA SER A 214 -12.52 -6.63 17.16
C SER A 214 -11.50 -5.78 17.93
N GLU A 215 -10.37 -6.36 18.35
CA GLU A 215 -9.29 -5.61 19.00
C GLU A 215 -8.68 -4.56 18.07
N MET A 216 -8.49 -4.90 16.78
CA MET A 216 -8.01 -3.96 15.77
C MET A 216 -9.00 -2.81 15.55
N GLN A 217 -10.31 -3.06 15.57
CA GLN A 217 -11.31 -1.99 15.50
C GLN A 217 -11.22 -1.01 16.67
N ILE A 218 -11.02 -1.54 17.89
CA ILE A 218 -10.87 -0.70 19.09
C ILE A 218 -9.59 0.13 18.97
N LEU A 219 -8.46 -0.51 18.61
CA LEU A 219 -7.18 0.18 18.40
C LEU A 219 -7.30 1.30 17.36
N LEU A 220 -7.90 1.01 16.21
CA LEU A 220 -8.13 1.99 15.15
C LEU A 220 -9.00 3.15 15.63
N ARG A 221 -10.06 2.86 16.39
CA ARG A 221 -10.94 3.89 16.93
C ARG A 221 -10.17 4.85 17.84
N ASP A 222 -9.30 4.33 18.70
CA ASP A 222 -8.54 5.12 19.65
C ASP A 222 -7.43 5.93 18.96
N GLU A 223 -6.76 5.36 17.95
CA GLU A 223 -5.64 6.00 17.26
C GLU A 223 -6.09 6.99 16.17
N ILE A 224 -7.09 6.62 15.36
CA ILE A 224 -7.42 7.36 14.12
C ILE A 224 -8.90 7.73 13.99
N GLY A 225 -9.76 7.30 14.91
CA GLY A 225 -11.20 7.55 14.88
C GLY A 225 -12.02 6.41 14.25
N ASN A 226 -13.32 6.64 14.05
CA ASN A 226 -14.23 5.55 13.70
C ASN A 226 -14.05 5.09 12.23
N VAL A 227 -13.66 3.82 12.08
CA VAL A 227 -13.64 3.08 10.80
C VAL A 227 -14.82 2.09 10.81
N PRO A 228 -15.74 2.14 9.83
CA PRO A 228 -16.83 1.17 9.74
C PRO A 228 -16.31 -0.28 9.65
N PRO A 229 -16.90 -1.23 10.41
CA PRO A 229 -16.55 -2.64 10.34
C PRO A 229 -16.52 -3.21 8.91
N THR A 230 -17.47 -2.82 8.05
CA THR A 230 -17.52 -3.28 6.65
C THR A 230 -16.30 -2.83 5.85
N MET A 231 -15.89 -1.57 6.02
CA MET A 231 -14.70 -1.03 5.35
C MET A 231 -13.43 -1.76 5.79
N LEU A 232 -13.31 -2.01 7.10
CA LEU A 232 -12.17 -2.73 7.66
C LEU A 232 -12.13 -4.19 7.20
N GLN A 233 -13.29 -4.86 7.13
CA GLN A 233 -13.40 -6.21 6.61
C GLN A 233 -12.94 -6.28 5.15
N HIS A 234 -13.38 -5.34 4.29
CA HIS A 234 -12.93 -5.27 2.90
C HIS A 234 -11.42 -5.02 2.79
N ALA A 235 -10.85 -4.21 3.68
CA ALA A 235 -9.42 -3.95 3.71
C ALA A 235 -8.64 -5.23 3.99
N PHE A 236 -9.10 -6.05 4.94
CA PHE A 236 -8.42 -7.31 5.28
C PHE A 236 -8.63 -8.40 4.24
N ASP A 237 -9.84 -8.54 3.75
CA ASP A 237 -10.13 -9.52 2.71
C ASP A 237 -9.37 -9.22 1.42
N SER A 238 -8.98 -7.97 1.17
CA SER A 238 -8.14 -7.61 0.02
C SER A 238 -6.71 -8.18 0.08
N THR A 239 -6.29 -8.74 1.23
CA THR A 239 -5.01 -9.45 1.39
C THR A 239 -5.10 -10.96 1.20
N ARG A 240 -6.32 -11.48 0.95
CA ARG A 240 -6.59 -12.91 0.84
C ARG A 240 -6.75 -13.33 -0.63
N GLY A 241 -6.39 -14.57 -0.91
CA GLY A 241 -6.56 -15.17 -2.23
C GLY A 241 -8.01 -15.61 -2.45
N VAL A 242 -8.56 -15.29 -3.62
CA VAL A 242 -9.96 -15.62 -3.96
C VAL A 242 -10.24 -17.12 -4.01
N ASP A 243 -9.25 -17.94 -4.40
CA ASP A 243 -9.43 -19.39 -4.51
C ASP A 243 -9.62 -20.08 -3.17
N GLU A 244 -8.97 -19.57 -2.12
CA GLU A 244 -9.11 -20.08 -0.76
C GLU A 244 -10.32 -19.44 -0.04
N ASN A 245 -10.79 -18.31 -0.54
CA ASN A 245 -11.83 -17.49 0.10
C ASN A 245 -12.80 -16.96 -0.98
N PRO A 246 -13.67 -17.81 -1.55
CA PRO A 246 -14.54 -17.44 -2.66
C PRO A 246 -15.58 -16.38 -2.28
N ASP A 247 -15.85 -16.19 -0.99
CA ASP A 247 -16.82 -15.23 -0.46
C ASP A 247 -16.27 -13.81 -0.29
N ILE A 248 -15.00 -13.57 -0.61
CA ILE A 248 -14.40 -12.22 -0.55
C ILE A 248 -15.21 -11.22 -1.40
N SER A 249 -15.46 -10.04 -0.83
CA SER A 249 -16.19 -8.93 -1.46
C SER A 249 -15.55 -8.45 -2.77
N GLY A 250 -16.36 -7.84 -3.62
CA GLY A 250 -15.93 -7.34 -4.93
C GLY A 250 -14.96 -6.18 -4.76
N ALA A 251 -15.26 -5.31 -3.80
CA ALA A 251 -14.37 -4.23 -3.38
C ALA A 251 -12.99 -4.76 -2.96
N ALA A 252 -12.95 -5.80 -2.11
CA ALA A 252 -11.70 -6.40 -1.66
C ALA A 252 -10.90 -7.02 -2.81
N ARG A 253 -11.54 -7.75 -3.74
CA ARG A 253 -10.88 -8.31 -4.94
C ARG A 253 -10.29 -7.21 -5.82
N LEU A 254 -11.05 -6.14 -6.05
CA LEU A 254 -10.63 -5.03 -6.88
C LEU A 254 -9.45 -4.28 -6.24
N VAL A 255 -9.52 -4.00 -4.94
CA VAL A 255 -8.41 -3.41 -4.17
C VAL A 255 -7.18 -4.31 -4.23
N ASN A 256 -7.35 -5.63 -4.14
CA ASN A 256 -6.23 -6.56 -4.25
C ASN A 256 -5.47 -6.35 -5.57
N ILE A 257 -6.20 -6.39 -6.69
CA ILE A 257 -5.63 -6.26 -8.03
C ILE A 257 -4.98 -4.88 -8.25
N LEU A 258 -5.69 -3.79 -7.94
CA LEU A 258 -5.22 -2.44 -8.25
C LEU A 258 -4.01 -2.02 -7.41
N VAL A 259 -3.95 -2.41 -6.13
CA VAL A 259 -2.77 -2.15 -5.29
C VAL A 259 -1.54 -2.91 -5.80
N ASN A 260 -1.72 -4.17 -6.21
CA ASN A 260 -0.61 -4.94 -6.79
C ASN A 260 -0.16 -4.36 -8.13
N ARG A 261 -1.10 -3.95 -9.00
CA ARG A 261 -0.78 -3.24 -10.23
C ARG A 261 0.04 -1.97 -9.97
N ALA A 262 -0.32 -1.21 -8.93
CA ALA A 262 0.38 0.01 -8.54
C ALA A 262 1.81 -0.23 -8.03
N SER A 263 2.10 -1.42 -7.45
CA SER A 263 3.45 -1.80 -7.00
C SER A 263 4.47 -1.90 -8.14
N GLU A 264 3.98 -2.12 -9.37
CA GLU A 264 4.81 -2.20 -10.56
C GLU A 264 4.71 -0.94 -11.43
N TYR A 265 3.81 -0.01 -11.10
CA TYR A 265 3.53 1.18 -11.89
C TYR A 265 4.76 2.07 -12.03
N ASP A 266 5.07 2.45 -13.27
CA ASP A 266 6.14 3.40 -13.56
C ASP A 266 5.58 4.51 -14.46
N PRO A 267 5.30 5.71 -13.92
CA PRO A 267 4.78 6.82 -14.71
C PRO A 267 5.81 7.38 -15.71
N LEU A 268 7.08 7.00 -15.59
CA LEU A 268 8.15 7.44 -16.49
C LEU A 268 8.38 6.47 -17.65
N GLN A 269 7.73 5.30 -17.62
CA GLN A 269 7.83 4.31 -18.68
C GLN A 269 7.22 4.83 -19.97
N LYS A 270 8.03 4.95 -21.02
CA LYS A 270 7.57 5.27 -22.36
C LYS A 270 7.04 4.00 -23.03
N GLN A 271 5.86 4.10 -23.64
CA GLN A 271 5.30 3.04 -24.45
C GLN A 271 5.92 3.08 -25.85
N ASP A 272 6.48 1.96 -26.29
CA ASP A 272 6.97 1.81 -27.66
C ASP A 272 5.81 1.72 -28.65
N ARG A 273 6.02 2.21 -29.88
CA ARG A 273 5.00 2.16 -30.93
C ARG A 273 4.63 0.70 -31.23
N GLY A 274 3.34 0.38 -31.11
CA GLY A 274 2.80 -0.96 -31.34
C GLY A 274 2.88 -1.91 -30.14
N ALA A 275 3.48 -1.48 -29.01
CA ALA A 275 3.42 -2.24 -27.77
C ALA A 275 2.05 -2.08 -27.10
N GLU A 276 1.60 -3.11 -26.37
CA GLU A 276 0.45 -2.95 -25.46
C GLU A 276 0.77 -1.91 -24.39
N SER A 277 -0.25 -1.19 -23.96
CA SER A 277 -0.15 -0.22 -22.88
C SER A 277 0.15 -0.92 -21.54
N PRO A 278 0.78 -0.23 -20.57
CA PRO A 278 1.28 -0.85 -19.35
C PRO A 278 0.23 -1.62 -18.54
N ASP A 279 -0.98 -1.08 -18.35
CA ASP A 279 -2.03 -1.77 -17.60
C ASP A 279 -2.56 -2.97 -18.36
N LYS A 280 -2.84 -2.80 -19.66
CA LYS A 280 -3.28 -3.89 -20.53
C LYS A 280 -2.31 -5.08 -20.51
N SER A 281 -1.01 -4.81 -20.65
CA SER A 281 0.03 -5.83 -20.59
C SER A 281 0.07 -6.53 -19.22
N TRP A 282 0.03 -5.75 -18.14
CA TRP A 282 0.06 -6.28 -16.77
C TRP A 282 -1.14 -7.19 -16.48
N PHE A 283 -2.36 -6.78 -16.86
CA PHE A 283 -3.55 -7.64 -16.70
C PHE A 283 -3.50 -8.88 -17.58
N SER A 284 -2.95 -8.77 -18.79
CA SER A 284 -2.81 -9.91 -19.71
C SER A 284 -1.94 -11.02 -19.12
N ILE A 285 -0.80 -10.64 -18.51
CA ILE A 285 0.11 -11.56 -17.82
C ILE A 285 -0.59 -12.15 -16.59
N ASN A 286 -1.15 -11.29 -15.74
CA ASN A 286 -1.71 -11.72 -14.46
C ASN A 286 -2.98 -12.56 -14.60
N ARG A 287 -3.72 -12.44 -15.70
CA ARG A 287 -4.84 -13.35 -16.03
C ARG A 287 -4.37 -14.81 -16.11
N ARG A 288 -3.16 -15.06 -16.63
CA ARG A 288 -2.62 -16.43 -16.81
C ARG A 288 -2.10 -17.00 -15.50
N THR A 289 -1.71 -16.16 -14.57
CA THR A 289 -1.16 -16.52 -13.25
C THR A 289 -2.12 -16.20 -12.09
N ALA A 290 -3.39 -15.92 -12.39
CA ALA A 290 -4.36 -15.40 -11.43
C ALA A 290 -4.46 -16.26 -10.17
N ARG A 291 -4.54 -17.58 -10.33
CA ARG A 291 -4.58 -18.55 -9.23
C ARG A 291 -3.35 -18.48 -8.32
N TYR A 292 -2.16 -18.37 -8.90
CA TYR A 292 -0.92 -18.29 -8.13
C TYR A 292 -0.83 -16.99 -7.32
N ASN A 293 -1.34 -15.90 -7.90
CA ASN A 293 -1.34 -14.58 -7.25
C ASN A 293 -2.59 -14.33 -6.38
N GLY A 294 -3.52 -15.30 -6.30
CA GLY A 294 -4.77 -15.17 -5.55
C GLY A 294 -5.78 -14.17 -6.13
N TYR A 295 -5.70 -13.85 -7.42
CA TYR A 295 -6.58 -12.92 -8.12
C TYR A 295 -7.81 -13.59 -8.72
N ASP A 296 -8.93 -12.86 -8.80
CA ASP A 296 -10.08 -13.29 -9.60
C ASP A 296 -9.78 -13.06 -11.09
N SER A 297 -9.58 -14.16 -11.82
CA SER A 297 -9.26 -14.13 -13.25
C SER A 297 -10.32 -13.40 -14.10
N ARG A 298 -11.58 -13.40 -13.66
CA ARG A 298 -12.68 -12.72 -14.38
C ARG A 298 -12.64 -11.21 -14.15
N PHE A 299 -12.23 -10.77 -12.95
CA PHE A 299 -11.97 -9.35 -12.71
C PHE A 299 -10.80 -8.87 -13.58
N LEU A 300 -9.72 -9.64 -13.66
CA LEU A 300 -8.58 -9.32 -14.52
C LEU A 300 -8.97 -9.25 -16.00
N GLU A 301 -9.88 -10.12 -16.47
CA GLU A 301 -10.40 -10.07 -17.82
C GLU A 301 -11.22 -8.80 -18.09
N GLU A 302 -12.11 -8.41 -17.18
CA GLU A 302 -12.87 -7.16 -17.33
C GLU A 302 -11.97 -5.92 -17.31
N LEU A 303 -10.98 -5.87 -16.41
CA LEU A 303 -9.99 -4.80 -16.30
C LEU A 303 -9.06 -4.74 -17.52
N TYR A 304 -8.67 -5.89 -18.09
CA TYR A 304 -7.92 -5.97 -19.34
C TYR A 304 -8.69 -5.32 -20.50
N LEU A 305 -10.01 -5.55 -20.57
CA LEU A 305 -10.84 -4.93 -21.60
C LEU A 305 -10.96 -3.41 -21.38
N ILE A 306 -11.16 -2.95 -20.14
CA ILE A 306 -11.19 -1.52 -19.80
C ILE A 306 -9.88 -0.85 -20.23
N ALA A 307 -8.74 -1.40 -19.81
CA ALA A 307 -7.43 -0.87 -20.16
C ALA A 307 -7.19 -0.84 -21.69
N GLY A 308 -7.72 -1.82 -22.42
CA GLY A 308 -7.64 -1.86 -23.88
C GLY A 308 -8.53 -0.85 -24.59
N GLU A 309 -9.72 -0.56 -24.06
CA GLU A 309 -10.65 0.46 -24.56
C GLU A 309 -10.10 1.87 -24.32
N GLU A 310 -9.50 2.10 -23.15
CA GLU A 310 -9.01 3.41 -22.72
C GLU A 310 -7.53 3.69 -23.05
N GLY A 311 -6.79 2.69 -23.54
CA GLY A 311 -5.37 2.81 -23.88
C GLY A 311 -4.43 2.93 -22.68
N TRP A 312 -4.75 2.29 -21.55
CA TRP A 312 -3.98 2.31 -20.29
C TRP A 312 -3.01 1.14 -20.14
#